data_AF-A0A3B8R8B4-F1
#
_entry.id   AF-A0A3B8R8B4-F1
#
_cell.length_a   1.000
_cell.length_b   1.000
_cell.length_c   1.000
_cell.angle_alpha   90.00
_cell.angle_beta   90.00
_cell.angle_gamma   90.00
#
_symmetry.space_group_name_H-M   'P 1'
#
loop_
_entity.id
_entity.type
_entity.pdbx_description
1 polymer ?
#
loop_
_entity_poly.entity_id
_entity_poly.type
_entity_poly.pdbx_seq_one_letter_code
_entity_poly.pdbx_strand_id
1 'polypeptide(L)' 'MRFESPTTTKAAATLLASESGVAHVLAGGTDLLVRMKMGSIEPDLVVDIKRIESLRT' A
#
# COMPACT_ATOMS: atom_id res chain seq x y z
N MET A 1 -9.47 -7.53 0.72
CA MET A 1 -8.50 -6.42 0.76
C MET A 1 -8.44 -5.80 2.16
N ARG A 2 -7.29 -5.93 2.84
CA ARG A 2 -6.89 -5.21 4.05
C ARG A 2 -6.22 -3.90 3.66
N PHE A 3 -6.38 -2.86 4.48
CA PHE A 3 -5.78 -1.55 4.26
C PHE A 3 -5.03 -1.11 5.52
N GLU A 4 -3.77 -0.72 5.38
CA GLU A 4 -2.90 -0.34 6.48
C GLU A 4 -2.23 1.01 6.21
N SER A 5 -2.10 1.86 7.22
CA SER A 5 -1.46 3.19 7.10
C SER A 5 -0.36 3.38 8.15
N PRO A 6 0.76 2.65 8.04
CA PRO A 6 1.86 2.75 8.99
C PRO A 6 2.50 4.15 8.98
N THR A 7 3.10 4.51 10.11
CA THR A 7 3.80 5.80 10.29
C THR A 7 5.32 5.68 10.17
N THR A 8 5.84 4.47 9.94
CA THR A 8 7.28 4.22 9.75
C THR A 8 7.53 3.32 8.55
N THR A 9 8.68 3.51 7.89
CA THR A 9 9.13 2.65 6.78
C THR A 9 9.32 1.21 7.21
N LYS A 10 9.81 0.98 8.44
CA LYS A 10 9.99 -0.36 9.00
C LYS A 10 8.65 -1.08 9.12
N ALA A 11 7.63 -0.44 9.67
CA ALA A 11 6.30 -1.05 9.80
C ALA A 11 5.68 -1.35 8.42
N ALA A 12 5.81 -0.44 7.45
CA ALA A 12 5.37 -0.69 6.08
C ALA A 12 6.07 -1.90 5.46
N ALA A 13 7.39 -1.98 5.58
CA ALA A 13 8.17 -3.11 5.07
C ALA A 13 7.78 -4.43 5.75
N THR A 14 7.56 -4.43 7.07
CA THR A 14 7.08 -5.62 7.79
C THR A 14 5.71 -6.06 7.29
N LEU A 15 4.76 -5.14 7.12
CA LEU A 15 3.41 -5.47 6.63
C LEU A 15 3.45 -6.09 5.23
N LEU A 16 4.24 -5.48 4.32
CA LEU A 16 4.41 -5.99 2.95
C LEU A 16 5.07 -7.37 2.94
N ALA A 17 6.10 -7.57 3.76
CA ALA A 17 6.83 -8.85 3.83
C ALA A 17 6.04 -9.98 4.50
N SER A 18 5.06 -9.64 5.35
CA SER A 18 4.25 -10.61 6.09
C SER A 18 3.01 -11.07 5.31
N GLU A 19 2.67 -10.39 4.21
CA GLU A 19 1.51 -10.74 3.41
C GLU A 19 1.85 -11.88 2.44
N SER A 20 1.05 -12.95 2.46
CA SER A 20 1.19 -14.07 1.53
C SER A 20 0.47 -13.82 0.21
N GLY A 21 -0.53 -12.93 0.20
CA GLY A 21 -1.28 -12.52 -0.97
C GLY A 21 -0.63 -11.37 -1.75
N VAL A 22 -1.43 -10.74 -2.61
CA VAL A 22 -1.02 -9.60 -3.42
C VAL A 22 -1.01 -8.34 -2.56
N ALA A 23 0.18 -7.80 -2.28
CA ALA A 23 0.36 -6.57 -1.50
C ALA A 23 0.89 -5.42 -2.36
N HIS A 24 0.28 -4.23 -2.25
CA HIS A 24 0.72 -3.03 -2.96
C HIS A 24 0.88 -1.82 -2.04
N VAL A 25 1.88 -1.00 -2.35
CA VAL A 25 2.06 0.32 -1.72
C VAL A 25 1.13 1.33 -2.39
N LEU A 26 0.45 2.13 -1.56
CA LEU A 26 -0.32 3.29 -1.99
C LEU A 26 0.41 4.57 -1.60
N ALA A 27 0.82 5.32 -2.63
CA ALA A 27 1.32 6.68 -2.49
C ALA A 27 0.29 7.68 -3.03
N GLY A 28 0.48 8.23 -4.24
CA GLY A 28 -0.47 9.17 -4.86
C GLY A 28 -1.79 8.55 -5.33
N GLY A 29 -1.79 7.24 -5.66
CA GLY A 29 -2.99 6.49 -6.05
C GLY A 29 -3.35 6.54 -7.54
N THR A 30 -2.72 7.39 -8.34
CA THR A 30 -3.01 7.54 -9.78
C THR A 30 -2.79 6.25 -10.60
N ASP A 31 -1.88 5.38 -10.16
CA ASP A 31 -1.67 4.09 -10.81
C ASP A 31 -2.51 2.98 -10.15
N LEU A 32 -2.25 2.69 -8.87
CA LEU A 32 -2.88 1.57 -8.17
C LEU A 32 -4.41 1.66 -8.13
N LEU A 33 -4.98 2.81 -7.75
CA LEU A 33 -6.44 2.94 -7.62
C LEU A 33 -7.14 2.90 -8.98
N VAL A 34 -6.48 3.40 -10.04
CA VAL A 34 -7.01 3.34 -11.41
C VAL A 34 -7.04 1.89 -11.89
N ARG A 35 -5.98 1.11 -11.67
CA ARG A 35 -5.94 -0.32 -12.02
C ARG A 35 -6.96 -1.14 -11.24
N MET A 36 -7.13 -0.87 -9.95
CA MET A 36 -8.17 -1.51 -9.14
C MET A 36 -9.57 -1.20 -9.65
N LYS A 37 -9.83 0.07 -10.01
CA LYS A 37 -11.12 0.49 -10.57
C LYS A 37 -11.42 -0.18 -11.92
N MET A 38 -10.40 -0.47 -12.72
CA MET A 38 -10.54 -1.20 -13.98
C MET A 38 -10.66 -2.73 -13.79
N GLY A 39 -10.60 -3.24 -12.56
CA GLY A 39 -10.58 -4.68 -12.29
C GLY A 39 -9.32 -5.38 -12.79
N SER A 40 -8.26 -4.62 -13.12
CA SER A 40 -7.00 -5.18 -13.61
C SER A 40 -6.14 -5.74 -12.49
N ILE A 41 -6.43 -5.37 -11.23
CA ILE A 41 -5.74 -5.86 -10.05
C ILE A 41 -6.67 -5.86 -8.83
N GLU A 42 -6.56 -6.89 -8.01
CA GLU A 42 -7.31 -7.04 -6.77
C GLU A 42 -6.35 -7.39 -5.62
N PRO A 43 -5.78 -6.40 -4.93
CA PRO A 43 -4.85 -6.64 -3.84
C PRO A 43 -5.52 -7.24 -2.60
N ASP A 44 -4.82 -8.14 -1.94
CA ASP A 44 -5.16 -8.62 -0.61
C ASP A 44 -4.78 -7.60 0.46
N LEU A 45 -3.68 -6.84 0.26
CA LEU A 45 -3.22 -5.79 1.15
C LEU A 45 -2.84 -4.51 0.38
N VAL A 46 -3.29 -3.36 0.89
CA VAL A 46 -2.84 -2.04 0.45
C VAL A 46 -2.18 -1.32 1.63
N VAL A 47 -0.94 -0.86 1.45
CA VAL A 47 -0.17 -0.14 2.47
C VAL A 47 -0.01 1.32 2.05
N ASP A 48 -0.76 2.22 2.68
CA ASP A 48 -0.65 3.68 2.47
C ASP A 48 0.54 4.25 3.24
N ILE A 49 1.49 4.81 2.49
CA ILE A 49 2.73 5.37 3.02
C ILE A 49 2.68 6.87 3.28
N LYS A 50 1.56 7.57 3.02
CA LYS A 50 1.45 9.03 3.19
C LYS A 50 1.64 9.52 4.63
N ARG A 51 1.45 8.63 5.62
CA ARG A 51 1.64 8.94 7.05
C ARG A 51 3.09 8.77 7.52
N ILE A 52 4.00 8.31 6.67
CA ILE A 52 5.42 8.16 7.00
C ILE A 52 6.09 9.51 6.76
N GLU A 53 6.46 10.19 7.84
CA GLU A 53 6.99 11.56 7.78
C GLU A 53 8.23 11.68 6.88
N SER A 54 9.14 10.70 6.93
CA SER A 54 10.35 10.69 6.10
C SER A 54 10.10 10.49 4.61
N LEU A 55 8.85 10.18 4.19
CA LEU A 55 8.46 9.99 2.80
C LEU A 55 7.55 11.12 2.28
N ARG A 56 7.25 12.12 3.12
CA ARG A 56 6.47 13.28 2.70
C ARG A 56 7.33 14.19 1.83
N THR A 57 6.72 14.68 0.75
CA THR A 57 7.33 15.62 -0.20
C THR A 57 6.68 16.98 -0.06
#